data_AF-A0A260X1M8-F1
#
_entry.id   AF-A0A260X1M8-F1
#
_cell.length_a   1.000
_cell.length_b   1.000
_cell.length_c   1.000
_cell.angle_alpha   90.00
_cell.angle_beta   90.00
_cell.angle_gamma   90.00
#
_symmetry.space_group_name_H-M   'P 1'
#
loop_
_entity.id
_entity.type
_entity.pdbx_description
1 polymer ?
#
loop_
_entity_poly.entity_id
_entity_poly.type
_entity_poly.pdbx_seq_one_letter_code
_entity_poly.pdbx_strand_id
1 'polypeptide(L)'
;MSTSYNGLDVFGYQFDRFAYEHPWIGEAVGEFMLGPSGGGMMEFAKATVFALPEGGAHEVHGEILAWYLAHGGPYGALGYPISNEKPTPTGYGRYSLFERGSIGWMPETGAFTIGGTREDDVRVPGPEAESVSAVEVPSGTEPISA
;
A
#
# COMPACT_ATOMS: atom_id res chain seq x y z
N MET A 1 35.49 12.13 -23.88
CA MET A 1 35.24 11.63 -22.52
C MET A 1 33.75 11.34 -22.43
N SER A 2 33.36 10.08 -22.65
CA SER A 2 31.97 9.68 -22.44
C SER A 2 31.84 9.39 -20.96
N THR A 3 31.36 10.36 -20.17
CA THR A 3 30.93 10.08 -18.80
C THR A 3 29.77 9.12 -18.94
N SER A 4 30.03 7.83 -18.73
CA SER A 4 28.99 6.84 -18.50
C SER A 4 28.31 7.31 -17.22
N TYR A 5 27.19 8.02 -17.38
CA TYR A 5 26.31 8.37 -16.27
C TYR A 5 25.76 7.05 -15.74
N ASN A 6 26.41 6.49 -14.72
CA ASN A 6 25.80 5.42 -13.97
C ASN A 6 24.65 6.05 -13.19
N GLY A 7 23.44 5.47 -13.24
CA GLY A 7 22.30 6.00 -12.48
C GLY A 7 22.63 6.18 -10.98
N LEU A 8 23.59 5.41 -10.47
CA LEU A 8 24.18 5.58 -9.15
C LEU A 8 24.83 6.95 -8.90
N ASP A 9 25.42 7.63 -9.87
CA ASP A 9 26.02 8.96 -9.63
C ASP A 9 24.94 10.03 -9.37
N VAL A 10 23.75 9.86 -9.95
CA VAL A 10 22.61 10.80 -9.80
C VAL A 10 21.86 10.53 -8.49
N PHE A 11 21.73 9.26 -8.12
CA PHE A 11 20.94 8.85 -6.95
C PHE A 11 21.77 8.52 -5.72
N GLY A 12 23.08 8.29 -5.86
CA GLY A 12 23.97 7.87 -4.78
C GLY A 12 23.93 8.83 -3.61
N TYR A 13 23.95 10.14 -3.87
CA TYR A 13 23.82 11.13 -2.80
C TYR A 13 22.49 11.04 -2.04
N GLN A 14 21.40 10.68 -2.72
CA GLN A 14 20.09 10.54 -2.07
C GLN A 14 20.07 9.33 -1.14
N PHE A 15 20.60 8.19 -1.60
CA PHE A 15 20.66 6.98 -0.78
C PHE A 15 21.66 7.10 0.37
N ASP A 16 22.86 7.63 0.12
CA ASP A 16 23.90 7.80 1.15
C ASP A 16 23.44 8.74 2.24
N ARG A 17 22.82 9.87 1.85
CA ARG A 17 22.23 10.81 2.80
C ARG A 17 21.12 10.14 3.61
N PHE A 18 20.23 9.42 2.95
CA PHE A 18 19.12 8.75 3.61
C PHE A 18 19.62 7.71 4.61
N ALA A 19 20.57 6.85 4.22
CA ALA A 19 21.16 5.85 5.10
C ALA A 19 21.90 6.47 6.29
N TYR A 20 22.55 7.61 6.09
CA TYR A 20 23.17 8.37 7.17
C TYR A 20 22.14 8.94 8.16
N GLU A 21 21.00 9.45 7.68
CA GLU A 21 19.91 9.97 8.51
C GLU A 21 19.10 8.84 9.19
N HIS A 22 19.11 7.63 8.62
CA HIS A 22 18.32 6.48 9.05
C HIS A 22 19.19 5.22 9.24
N PRO A 23 20.16 5.20 10.18
CA PRO A 23 21.08 4.08 10.36
C PRO A 23 20.40 2.76 10.74
N TRP A 24 19.15 2.82 11.18
CA TRP A 24 18.36 1.64 11.52
C TRP A 24 18.04 0.76 10.31
N ILE A 25 18.06 1.28 9.08
CA ILE A 25 17.77 0.51 7.84
C ILE A 25 18.88 -0.51 7.51
N GLY A 26 20.07 -0.31 8.11
CA GLY A 26 21.24 -1.15 7.91
C GLY A 26 22.01 -0.81 6.64
N GLU A 27 22.86 -1.75 6.22
CA GLU A 27 23.70 -1.61 5.03
C GLU A 27 22.87 -1.82 3.75
N ALA A 28 23.34 -1.25 2.63
CA ALA A 28 22.82 -1.58 1.31
C ALA A 28 23.15 -3.04 0.98
N VAL A 29 22.14 -3.83 0.63
CA VAL A 29 22.28 -5.26 0.34
C VAL A 29 21.92 -5.62 -1.10
N GLY A 30 21.14 -4.76 -1.78
CA GLY A 30 20.77 -4.93 -3.17
C GLY A 30 21.53 -3.98 -4.10
N GLU A 31 21.46 -4.29 -5.40
CA GLU A 31 21.91 -3.36 -6.42
C GLU A 31 20.88 -2.24 -6.63
N PHE A 32 21.39 -1.06 -7.00
CA PHE A 32 20.55 0.02 -7.46
C PHE A 32 19.80 -0.38 -8.73
N MET A 33 18.48 -0.21 -8.70
CA MET A 33 17.61 -0.44 -9.83
C MET A 33 16.97 0.87 -10.27
N LEU A 34 17.08 1.18 -11.57
CA LEU A 34 16.33 2.28 -12.17
C LEU A 34 14.84 1.94 -12.19
N GLY A 35 14.03 2.85 -11.68
CA GLY A 35 12.57 2.76 -11.68
C GLY A 35 11.94 3.57 -12.82
N PRO A 36 10.60 3.61 -12.88
CA PRO A 36 9.88 4.40 -13.89
C PRO A 36 10.18 5.90 -13.76
N SER A 37 10.03 6.62 -14.87
CA SER A 37 10.20 8.09 -14.95
C SER A 37 11.57 8.61 -14.50
N GLY A 38 12.57 7.74 -14.44
CA GLY A 38 13.93 8.10 -14.05
C GLY A 38 14.17 8.14 -12.54
N GLY A 39 13.26 7.63 -11.70
CA GLY A 39 13.57 7.38 -10.29
C GLY A 39 14.43 6.12 -10.11
N GLY A 40 14.64 5.71 -8.86
CA GLY A 40 15.37 4.48 -8.58
C GLY A 40 15.07 3.89 -7.22
N MET A 41 15.49 2.66 -7.00
CA MET A 41 15.32 1.95 -5.74
C MET A 41 16.57 1.18 -5.37
N MET A 42 16.84 1.12 -4.07
CA MET A 42 17.94 0.35 -3.51
C MET A 42 17.48 -0.38 -2.26
N GLU A 43 17.81 -1.68 -2.19
CA GLU A 43 17.46 -2.52 -1.06
C GLU A 43 18.53 -2.40 0.03
N PHE A 44 18.07 -2.13 1.25
CA PHE A 44 18.83 -2.14 2.48
C PHE A 44 18.38 -3.30 3.36
N ALA A 45 19.22 -3.69 4.31
CA ALA A 45 19.00 -4.88 5.13
C ALA A 45 17.62 -4.94 5.82
N LYS A 46 16.99 -3.79 6.11
CA LYS A 46 15.68 -3.71 6.79
C LYS A 46 14.63 -2.89 6.05
N ALA A 47 14.94 -2.32 4.88
CA ALA A 47 14.01 -1.48 4.13
C ALA A 47 14.42 -1.40 2.66
N THR A 48 13.49 -1.02 1.79
CA THR A 48 13.85 -0.54 0.45
C THR A 48 13.67 0.97 0.42
N VAL A 49 14.71 1.67 -0.03
CA VAL A 49 14.67 3.12 -0.22
C VAL A 49 14.38 3.40 -1.68
N PHE A 50 13.43 4.28 -1.94
CA PHE A 50 13.03 4.72 -3.27
C PHE A 50 13.38 6.19 -3.43
N ALA A 51 14.19 6.50 -4.44
CA ALA A 51 14.56 7.85 -4.82
C ALA A 51 13.66 8.37 -5.95
N LEU A 52 13.12 9.57 -5.78
CA LEU A 52 12.23 10.21 -6.73
C LEU A 52 13.04 10.99 -7.77
N PRO A 53 12.56 11.06 -9.03
CA PRO A 53 13.24 11.82 -10.08
C PRO A 53 13.27 13.34 -9.80
N GLU A 54 12.26 13.86 -9.10
CA GLU A 54 12.19 15.27 -8.68
C GLU A 54 13.07 15.59 -7.46
N GLY A 55 13.65 14.55 -6.85
CA GLY A 55 14.51 14.63 -5.67
C GLY A 55 13.79 14.22 -4.39
N GLY A 56 14.57 13.62 -3.48
CA GLY A 56 14.08 13.06 -2.23
C GLY A 56 14.04 11.53 -2.26
N ALA A 57 14.18 10.93 -1.09
CA ALA A 57 14.16 9.49 -0.93
C ALA A 57 13.25 9.10 0.24
N HIS A 58 12.49 8.04 0.05
CA HIS A 58 11.57 7.50 1.04
C HIS A 58 11.73 6.00 1.18
N GLU A 59 11.78 5.54 2.42
CA GLU A 59 11.84 4.13 2.78
C GLU A 59 10.45 3.53 2.91
N VAL A 60 10.35 2.29 2.45
CA VAL A 60 9.22 1.40 2.73
C VAL A 60 9.80 0.10 3.27
N HIS A 61 9.20 -0.45 4.32
CA HIS A 61 9.72 -1.65 4.97
C HIS A 61 8.60 -2.61 5.42
N GLY A 62 9.00 -3.78 5.91
CA GLY A 62 8.10 -4.78 6.48
C GLY A 62 6.95 -5.21 5.56
N GLU A 63 5.77 -5.39 6.16
CA GLU A 63 4.57 -5.86 5.46
C GLU A 63 4.03 -4.86 4.44
N ILE A 64 4.24 -3.55 4.66
CA ILE A 64 3.86 -2.52 3.69
C ILE A 64 4.71 -2.67 2.42
N LEU A 65 6.02 -2.90 2.57
CA LEU A 65 6.91 -3.15 1.44
C LEU A 65 6.52 -4.44 0.70
N ALA A 66 6.27 -5.53 1.44
CA ALA A 66 5.89 -6.81 0.85
C ALA A 66 4.61 -6.67 0.00
N TRP A 67 3.58 -6.01 0.54
CA TRP A 67 2.35 -5.73 -0.19
C TRP A 67 2.62 -4.83 -1.41
N TYR A 68 3.36 -3.74 -1.23
CA TYR A 68 3.66 -2.79 -2.29
C TYR A 68 4.36 -3.45 -3.48
N LEU A 69 5.41 -4.25 -3.22
CA LEU A 69 6.14 -4.98 -4.26
C LEU A 69 5.27 -6.04 -4.94
N ALA A 70 4.40 -6.74 -4.18
CA ALA A 70 3.46 -7.71 -4.74
C ALA A 70 2.43 -7.07 -5.70
N HIS A 71 2.13 -5.77 -5.54
CA HIS A 71 1.19 -5.02 -6.38
C HIS A 71 1.91 -4.17 -7.45
N GLY A 72 3.14 -4.55 -7.81
CA GLY A 72 3.91 -3.93 -8.90
C GLY A 72 4.82 -2.79 -8.47
N GLY A 73 4.88 -2.45 -7.18
CA GLY A 73 5.76 -1.45 -6.62
C GLY A 73 5.63 -0.10 -7.36
N PRO A 74 6.75 0.55 -7.73
CA PRO A 74 6.71 1.87 -8.39
C PRO A 74 6.13 1.81 -9.81
N TYR A 75 6.09 0.62 -10.43
CA TYR A 75 5.43 0.40 -11.72
C TYR A 75 3.92 0.14 -11.57
N GLY A 76 3.45 -0.07 -10.34
CA GLY A 76 2.06 -0.36 -10.02
C GLY A 76 1.17 0.88 -9.98
N ALA A 77 -0.09 0.67 -9.58
CA ALA A 77 -1.10 1.72 -9.55
C ALA A 77 -0.82 2.85 -8.54
N LEU A 78 0.00 2.58 -7.52
CA LEU A 78 0.32 3.52 -6.43
C LEU A 78 1.43 4.51 -6.80
N GLY A 79 2.33 4.15 -7.71
CA GLY A 79 3.53 4.94 -8.01
C GLY A 79 4.54 4.95 -6.86
N TYR A 80 5.42 5.93 -6.84
CA TYR A 80 6.48 6.03 -5.83
C TYR A 80 5.94 6.38 -4.43
N PRO A 81 6.65 5.98 -3.35
CA PRO A 81 6.37 6.50 -2.02
C PRO A 81 6.71 8.00 -1.96
N ILE A 82 5.86 8.79 -1.33
CA ILE A 82 6.08 10.23 -1.06
C ILE A 82 6.28 10.50 0.43
N SER A 83 6.27 9.45 1.25
CA SER A 83 6.61 9.52 2.65
C SER A 83 7.25 8.24 3.15
N ASN A 84 8.13 8.42 4.13
CA ASN A 84 8.59 7.39 5.05
C ASN A 84 7.41 6.70 5.76
N GLU A 85 7.63 5.48 6.25
CA GLU A 85 6.64 4.74 7.03
C GLU A 85 6.42 5.38 8.41
N LYS A 86 5.17 5.77 8.69
CA LYS A 86 4.78 6.48 9.91
C LYS A 86 3.83 5.65 10.76
N PRO A 87 3.91 5.76 12.10
CA PRO A 87 2.88 5.17 12.96
C PRO A 87 1.55 5.89 12.76
N THR A 88 0.44 5.16 12.87
CA THR A 88 -0.89 5.78 12.96
C THR A 88 -0.98 6.64 14.23
N PRO A 89 -1.91 7.62 14.30
CA PRO A 89 -2.07 8.47 15.48
C PRO A 89 -2.34 7.68 16.78
N THR A 90 -2.93 6.49 16.66
CA THR A 90 -3.20 5.57 17.76
C THR A 90 -1.99 4.71 18.14
N GLY A 91 -0.92 4.71 17.34
CA GLY A 91 0.27 3.87 17.50
C GLY A 91 0.05 2.38 17.20
N TYR A 92 -1.19 1.98 16.91
CA TYR A 92 -1.59 0.59 16.75
C TYR A 92 -1.28 0.03 15.36
N GLY A 93 -1.02 0.90 14.38
CA GLY A 93 -0.68 0.52 13.01
C GLY A 93 0.40 1.43 12.44
N ARG A 94 0.75 1.17 11.18
CA ARG A 94 1.70 1.97 10.42
C ARG A 94 1.12 2.29 9.05
N TYR A 95 1.60 3.35 8.40
CA TYR A 95 1.16 3.69 7.06
C TYR A 95 2.25 4.42 6.28
N SER A 96 2.20 4.29 4.97
CA SER A 96 3.04 5.02 4.02
C SER A 96 2.17 5.67 2.95
N LEU A 97 2.56 6.86 2.52
CA LEU A 97 1.89 7.61 1.46
C LEU A 97 2.63 7.39 0.14
N PHE A 98 1.88 7.25 -0.93
CA PHE A 98 2.34 7.08 -2.30
C PHE A 98 1.75 8.16 -3.19
N GLU A 99 2.33 8.37 -4.37
CA GLU A 99 1.89 9.40 -5.33
C GLU A 99 0.38 9.33 -5.63
N ARG A 100 -0.17 8.10 -5.69
CA ARG A 100 -1.55 7.84 -6.11
C ARG A 100 -2.38 7.09 -5.07
N GLY A 101 -1.95 7.09 -3.81
CA GLY A 101 -2.69 6.43 -2.74
C GLY A 101 -1.90 6.31 -1.45
N SER A 102 -2.35 5.40 -0.58
CA SER A 102 -1.70 5.14 0.69
C SER A 102 -1.86 3.67 1.06
N ILE A 103 -0.86 3.09 1.71
CA ILE A 103 -0.94 1.74 2.28
C ILE A 103 -0.87 1.88 3.79
N GLY A 104 -1.84 1.27 4.47
CA GLY A 104 -1.85 1.08 5.91
C GLY A 104 -1.47 -0.34 6.26
N TRP A 105 -0.97 -0.54 7.46
CA TRP A 105 -0.75 -1.83 8.08
C TRP A 105 -1.33 -1.81 9.50
N MET A 106 -2.01 -2.89 9.86
CA MET A 106 -2.51 -3.15 11.21
C MET A 106 -2.17 -4.59 11.61
N PRO A 107 -1.89 -4.87 12.89
CA PRO A 107 -1.53 -6.22 13.34
C PRO A 107 -2.65 -7.25 13.11
N GLU A 108 -3.91 -6.82 13.11
CA GLU A 108 -5.08 -7.71 12.94
C GLU A 108 -5.41 -8.00 11.47
N THR A 109 -5.10 -7.05 10.57
CA THR A 109 -5.57 -7.09 9.17
C THR A 109 -4.42 -7.26 8.17
N GLY A 110 -3.17 -7.03 8.58
CA GLY A 110 -2.04 -6.93 7.67
C GLY A 110 -2.02 -5.61 6.90
N ALA A 111 -1.35 -5.59 5.75
CA ALA A 111 -1.23 -4.42 4.89
C ALA A 111 -2.44 -4.29 3.93
N PHE A 112 -2.98 -3.08 3.78
CA PHE A 112 -4.15 -2.76 2.96
C PHE A 112 -4.06 -1.35 2.38
N THR A 113 -4.73 -1.10 1.25
CA THR A 113 -4.80 0.26 0.68
C THR A 113 -5.78 1.13 1.44
N ILE A 114 -5.35 2.34 1.80
CA ILE A 114 -6.20 3.38 2.37
C ILE A 114 -6.66 4.26 1.21
N GLY A 115 -7.97 4.28 0.96
CA GLY A 115 -8.60 5.12 -0.07
C GLY A 115 -8.88 4.44 -1.42
N GLY A 116 -8.53 3.17 -1.58
CA GLY A 116 -9.07 2.33 -2.66
C GLY A 116 -10.42 1.74 -2.25
N THR A 117 -11.39 1.68 -3.17
CA THR A 117 -12.52 0.76 -3.02
C THR A 117 -11.93 -0.62 -2.74
N ARG A 118 -12.31 -1.24 -1.62
CA ARG A 118 -11.93 -2.63 -1.33
C ARG A 118 -12.33 -3.47 -2.54
N GLU A 119 -11.36 -4.09 -3.22
CA GLU A 119 -11.68 -5.10 -4.23
C GLU A 119 -12.33 -6.35 -3.58
N ASP A 120 -12.33 -6.44 -2.25
CA ASP A 120 -13.11 -7.37 -1.43
C ASP A 120 -14.54 -6.91 -1.06
N ASP A 121 -15.02 -5.75 -1.54
CA ASP A 121 -16.45 -5.37 -1.37
C ASP A 121 -17.36 -5.95 -2.48
N VAL A 122 -16.84 -6.83 -3.34
CA VAL A 122 -17.72 -7.77 -4.04
C VAL A 122 -18.08 -8.88 -3.06
N ARG A 123 -19.06 -8.58 -2.19
CA ARG A 123 -19.91 -9.62 -1.62
C ARG A 123 -20.54 -10.33 -2.81
N VAL A 124 -19.97 -11.45 -3.25
CA VAL A 124 -20.76 -12.48 -3.91
C VAL A 124 -21.84 -12.86 -2.89
N PRO A 125 -23.13 -12.59 -3.15
CA PRO A 125 -24.16 -13.08 -2.27
C PRO A 125 -24.12 -14.61 -2.35
N GLY A 126 -23.55 -15.25 -1.32
CA GLY A 126 -23.75 -16.67 -1.09
C GLY A 126 -25.26 -16.92 -1.04
N PRO A 127 -25.75 -18.00 -1.68
CA PRO A 127 -27.18 -18.18 -1.94
C PRO A 127 -27.95 -18.66 -0.70
N GLU A 128 -27.86 -17.98 0.44
CA GLU A 128 -28.66 -18.33 1.63
C GLU A 128 -29.06 -17.07 2.41
N ALA A 129 -30.21 -16.53 2.03
CA ALA A 129 -31.13 -15.87 2.95
C ALA A 129 -32.55 -16.20 2.46
N GLU A 130 -32.96 -17.45 2.67
CA GLU A 130 -34.37 -17.79 2.66
C GLU A 130 -35.11 -16.97 3.74
N SER A 131 -36.19 -16.35 3.28
CA SER A 131 -37.49 -16.29 3.97
C SER A 131 -37.50 -15.72 5.39
N VAL A 132 -37.79 -14.42 5.50
CA VAL A 132 -38.54 -13.89 6.64
C VAL A 132 -39.83 -13.23 6.14
N SER A 133 -40.92 -13.87 6.56
CA SER A 133 -42.28 -13.74 6.06
C SER A 133 -42.91 -12.38 6.33
N ALA A 134 -43.74 -11.94 5.37
CA ALA A 134 -44.69 -10.86 5.57
C ALA A 134 -45.62 -11.17 6.75
N VAL A 135 -45.75 -10.22 7.67
CA VAL A 135 -46.80 -10.24 8.70
C VAL A 135 -48.12 -9.94 7.99
N GLU A 136 -48.87 -10.99 7.72
CA GLU A 136 -50.26 -10.94 7.28
C GLU A 136 -51.15 -10.61 8.49
N VAL A 137 -51.99 -9.59 8.36
CA VAL A 137 -52.97 -9.17 9.38
C VAL A 137 -54.19 -10.10 9.26
N PRO A 138 -54.68 -10.73 10.35
CA PRO A 138 -55.68 -11.78 10.24
C PRO A 138 -57.07 -11.28 9.85
N SER A 139 -57.64 -11.87 8.78
CA SER A 139 -59.05 -11.77 8.40
C SER A 139 -59.95 -12.51 9.40
N GLY A 140 -60.93 -11.81 9.96
CA GLY A 140 -62.06 -12.40 10.66
C GLY A 140 -63.23 -12.67 9.71
N THR A 141 -63.56 -13.96 9.60
CA THR A 141 -64.77 -14.68 9.15
C THR A 141 -66.07 -13.85 9.36
N GLU A 142 -67.11 -13.89 8.51
CA GLU A 142 -67.89 -15.08 8.14
C GLU A 142 -68.69 -14.93 6.82
N PRO A 143 -69.10 -16.06 6.19
CA PRO A 143 -69.97 -16.08 5.00
C PRO A 143 -71.45 -16.17 5.37
N ILE A 144 -72.32 -15.55 4.58
CA ILE A 144 -73.71 -16.01 4.43
C ILE A 144 -74.12 -15.99 2.96
N SER A 145 -74.66 -17.14 2.52
CA SER A 145 -75.22 -17.40 1.21
C SER A 145 -76.74 -17.49 1.35
N ALA A 146 -77.48 -16.76 0.51
CA ALA A 146 -78.77 -17.11 -0.11
C ALA A 146 -79.28 -15.91 -0.93
#